data_AF-A0A9P8FZL8-F1
#
_entry.id   AF-A0A9P8FZL8-F1
#
_cell.length_a   1.000
_cell.length_b   1.000
_cell.length_c   1.000
_cell.angle_alpha   90.00
_cell.angle_beta   90.00
_cell.angle_gamma   90.00
#
_symmetry.space_group_name_H-M   'P 1'
#
loop_
_entity.id
_entity.type
_entity.pdbx_description
1 polymer ?
#
loop_
_entity_poly.entity_id
_entity_poly.type
_entity_poly.pdbx_seq_one_letter_code
_entity_poly.pdbx_strand_id
1 'polypeptide(L)'
;AQIFTAAFLDQKELDPDFISVRKDLLDDSNAAKDEMDKVKKKLKGLLRQGKQAPDQFAWPKDGTPEPYLVVRSVVELMKFHRRVMLQNFTKLRPEGEGGAPIKSPPSNASTASLADSAPEWVDPKQIQSRWCCGEDASLFKERWEKLFKEFTDAEKVDPSKISELYDTMKFDALHNRQFLEWVFTPSSDMVDDEHERPDTLKRTASAALREEFGQTHEGLAPTKDQSAASSDTQPNKQQGENENGDEKDKNKLSSIGSLRRRSENAQTTFKNAQATLANRVSGHPESYFSLFTGNRDLPESKAKVDVRLEKLRELYRFSKVLFDYIGPQEYGMLNSEKLEIGLLTSLPLLKEIVTDLEEMQASEDAKSFIYFTKESHIYTLLNSILEGGVQTKIARNAIPELDYLSQIGFELYESQNEATTDDPEGSNFNYSIRITLSPGCHAFDPLDVQLDSKHCIGCTPRRSLTPHVEWKEILETLRAKFHTVKLPKSFLAVNLSEKVPQAFAPQVKQEDAAGDAEPKVVGVEASPIAPAHQP
;
A
#
# COMPACT_ATOMS: atom_id res chain seq x y z
N ALA A 1 -16.89 -4.46 1.26
CA ALA A 1 -18.32 -4.27 1.52
C ALA A 1 -18.82 -5.27 2.56
N GLN A 2 -19.47 -6.39 2.20
CA GLN A 2 -20.15 -7.32 3.13
C GLN A 2 -19.46 -7.57 4.49
N ILE A 3 -18.21 -8.05 4.51
CA ILE A 3 -17.46 -8.33 5.76
C ILE A 3 -17.33 -7.09 6.65
N PHE A 4 -17.09 -5.91 6.07
CA PHE A 4 -17.04 -4.65 6.81
C PHE A 4 -18.42 -4.30 7.35
N THR A 5 -19.47 -4.35 6.52
CA THR A 5 -20.82 -3.94 6.90
C THR A 5 -21.37 -4.82 8.04
N ALA A 6 -21.12 -6.12 7.97
CA ALA A 6 -21.45 -7.08 9.02
C ALA A 6 -20.77 -6.72 10.35
N ALA A 7 -19.45 -6.47 10.33
CA ALA A 7 -18.70 -6.08 11.52
C ALA A 7 -19.05 -4.68 12.04
N PHE A 8 -19.40 -3.73 11.17
CA PHE A 8 -19.75 -2.35 11.53
C PHE A 8 -21.11 -2.26 12.22
N LEU A 9 -22.07 -3.10 11.82
CA LEU A 9 -23.42 -3.15 12.39
C LEU A 9 -23.57 -4.18 13.53
N ASP A 10 -22.52 -4.94 13.84
CA ASP A 10 -22.52 -6.11 14.73
C ASP A 10 -23.58 -7.16 14.32
N GLN A 11 -23.71 -7.39 13.01
CA GLN A 11 -24.65 -8.34 12.40
C GLN A 11 -23.89 -9.48 11.70
N LYS A 12 -24.27 -10.73 11.98
CA LYS A 12 -23.63 -11.91 11.38
C LYS A 12 -24.03 -12.18 9.94
N GLU A 13 -25.28 -11.88 9.63
CA GLU A 13 -25.89 -12.00 8.31
C GLU A 13 -26.52 -10.66 7.96
N LEU A 14 -26.36 -10.24 6.71
CA LEU A 14 -26.96 -9.04 6.15
C LEU A 14 -27.99 -9.48 5.12
N ASP A 15 -29.03 -8.67 4.93
CA ASP A 15 -29.92 -8.82 3.79
C ASP A 15 -29.10 -8.73 2.48
N PRO A 16 -29.31 -9.61 1.48
CA PRO A 16 -28.61 -9.53 0.18
C PRO A 16 -28.70 -8.15 -0.49
N ASP A 17 -29.82 -7.44 -0.32
CA ASP A 17 -30.08 -6.13 -0.93
C ASP A 17 -29.59 -4.95 -0.05
N PHE A 18 -29.00 -5.23 1.12
CA PHE A 18 -28.47 -4.20 2.03
C PHE A 18 -27.32 -3.36 1.42
N ILE A 19 -26.66 -3.87 0.38
CA ILE A 19 -25.51 -3.22 -0.27
C ILE A 19 -25.85 -2.94 -1.73
N SER A 20 -26.06 -1.67 -2.06
CA SER A 20 -26.28 -1.22 -3.44
C SER A 20 -24.98 -1.27 -4.25
N VAL A 21 -25.03 -1.84 -5.46
CA VAL A 21 -23.88 -1.95 -6.38
C VAL A 21 -23.96 -0.87 -7.46
N ARG A 22 -23.39 0.31 -7.17
CA ARG A 22 -23.33 1.47 -8.07
C ARG A 22 -22.06 1.49 -8.92
N LYS A 23 -22.02 0.67 -9.97
CA LYS A 23 -20.87 0.60 -10.91
C LYS A 23 -20.57 1.95 -11.57
N ASP A 24 -21.62 2.70 -11.90
CA ASP A 24 -21.57 4.05 -12.48
C ASP A 24 -20.80 5.08 -11.63
N LEU A 25 -20.69 4.83 -10.32
CA LEU A 25 -19.93 5.66 -9.38
C LEU A 25 -18.54 5.09 -9.05
N LEU A 26 -18.41 3.75 -8.97
CA LEU A 26 -17.32 3.09 -8.25
C LEU A 26 -16.42 2.18 -9.11
N ASP A 27 -16.77 1.91 -10.37
CA ASP A 27 -15.94 1.17 -11.33
C ASP A 27 -15.26 2.11 -12.33
N ASP A 28 -14.06 1.72 -12.78
CA ASP A 28 -13.29 2.46 -13.77
C ASP A 28 -14.07 2.57 -15.09
N SER A 29 -14.28 3.80 -15.56
CA SER A 29 -14.85 4.07 -16.89
C SER A 29 -13.75 4.20 -17.94
N ASN A 30 -14.08 3.95 -19.22
CA ASN A 30 -13.16 4.24 -20.32
C ASN A 30 -12.91 5.75 -20.55
N ALA A 31 -13.56 6.68 -19.81
CA ALA A 31 -13.48 8.11 -20.08
C ALA A 31 -12.07 8.70 -19.89
N ALA A 32 -11.29 8.20 -18.92
CA ALA A 32 -9.92 8.64 -18.67
C ALA A 32 -8.87 7.91 -19.55
N LYS A 33 -9.27 6.90 -20.32
CA LYS A 33 -8.35 5.97 -21.00
C LYS A 33 -7.35 6.66 -21.91
N ASP A 34 -7.81 7.57 -22.76
CA ASP A 34 -6.96 8.23 -23.75
C ASP A 34 -5.92 9.17 -23.09
N GLU A 35 -6.29 9.84 -22.00
CA GLU A 35 -5.36 10.67 -21.22
C GLU A 35 -4.33 9.82 -20.46
N MET A 36 -4.77 8.71 -19.83
CA MET A 36 -3.85 7.76 -19.20
C MET A 36 -2.90 7.12 -20.23
N ASP A 37 -3.37 6.77 -21.43
CA ASP A 37 -2.54 6.19 -22.50
C ASP A 37 -1.55 7.23 -23.09
N LYS A 38 -1.89 8.53 -23.09
CA LYS A 38 -0.92 9.62 -23.39
C LYS A 38 0.14 9.74 -22.29
N VAL A 39 -0.26 9.67 -21.03
CA VAL A 39 0.63 9.72 -19.86
C VAL A 39 1.59 8.53 -19.84
N LYS A 40 1.10 7.30 -20.03
CA LYS A 40 1.94 6.08 -20.13
C LYS A 40 2.98 6.18 -21.25
N LYS A 41 2.65 6.78 -22.40
CA LYS A 41 3.62 7.06 -23.48
C LYS A 41 4.74 8.01 -23.05
N LYS A 42 4.43 9.04 -22.25
CA LYS A 42 5.43 9.96 -21.67
C LYS A 42 6.31 9.25 -20.63
N LEU A 43 5.69 8.49 -19.71
CA LEU A 43 6.39 7.71 -18.69
C LEU A 43 7.37 6.68 -19.29
N LYS A 44 6.97 5.98 -20.35
CA LYS A 44 7.87 5.09 -21.10
C LYS A 44 9.08 5.82 -21.70
N GLY A 45 8.94 7.11 -22.01
CA GLY A 45 10.05 7.97 -22.44
C GLY A 45 11.06 8.29 -21.32
N LEU A 46 10.63 8.29 -20.05
CA LEU A 46 11.48 8.56 -18.88
C LEU A 46 12.34 7.36 -18.45
N LEU A 47 12.04 6.15 -18.93
CA LEU A 47 12.83 4.94 -18.70
C LEU A 47 13.98 4.77 -19.72
N ARG A 48 14.19 5.75 -20.61
CA ARG A 48 15.20 5.74 -21.67
C ARG A 48 16.47 6.51 -21.28
N GLN A 49 17.56 6.24 -22.00
CA GLN A 49 18.89 6.76 -21.68
C GLN A 49 18.94 8.29 -21.64
N GLY A 50 19.68 8.85 -20.68
CA GLY A 50 19.87 10.29 -20.55
C GLY A 50 18.62 11.05 -20.11
N LYS A 51 17.62 10.38 -19.54
CA LYS A 51 16.49 10.99 -18.84
C LYS A 51 16.65 10.78 -17.34
N GLN A 52 17.05 11.85 -16.66
CA GLN A 52 17.03 11.90 -15.20
C GLN A 52 15.59 11.97 -14.69
N ALA A 53 15.39 11.50 -13.46
CA ALA A 53 14.12 11.66 -12.76
C ALA A 53 13.80 13.16 -12.58
N PRO A 54 12.60 13.64 -12.95
CA PRO A 54 12.19 15.01 -12.64
C PRO A 54 12.16 15.26 -11.14
N ASP A 55 12.62 16.43 -10.67
CA ASP A 55 12.72 16.77 -9.24
C ASP A 55 11.38 16.65 -8.46
N GLN A 56 10.25 16.79 -9.17
CA GLN A 56 8.91 16.64 -8.61
C GLN A 56 8.42 15.19 -8.46
N PHE A 57 9.17 14.20 -8.97
CA PHE A 57 8.86 12.77 -8.82
C PHE A 57 9.64 12.16 -7.66
N ALA A 58 9.14 11.05 -7.12
CA ALA A 58 9.87 10.29 -6.11
C ALA A 58 11.08 9.59 -6.76
N TRP A 59 12.29 9.99 -6.36
CA TRP A 59 13.51 9.26 -6.66
C TRP A 59 14.46 9.30 -5.45
N PRO A 60 15.07 8.17 -5.04
CA PRO A 60 15.99 8.15 -3.92
C PRO A 60 17.23 9.02 -4.18
N LYS A 61 17.64 9.79 -3.16
CA LYS A 61 18.85 10.63 -3.19
C LYS A 61 20.06 9.94 -2.53
N ASP A 62 19.98 8.63 -2.31
CA ASP A 62 20.97 7.77 -1.64
C ASP A 62 22.07 7.23 -2.58
N GLY A 63 22.25 7.84 -3.76
CA GLY A 63 23.12 7.31 -4.81
C GLY A 63 22.51 6.20 -5.67
N THR A 64 21.19 5.95 -5.56
CA THR A 64 20.47 5.11 -6.52
C THR A 64 20.75 5.56 -7.98
N PRO A 65 21.03 4.63 -8.91
CA PRO A 65 21.29 4.96 -10.32
C PRO A 65 20.15 5.73 -11.01
N GLU A 66 20.34 6.18 -12.26
CA GLU A 66 19.24 6.78 -13.04
C GLU A 66 18.16 5.73 -13.41
N PRO A 67 16.89 6.13 -13.65
CA PRO A 67 15.79 5.20 -13.93
C PRO A 67 16.07 4.21 -15.07
N TYR A 68 16.79 4.66 -16.10
CA TYR A 68 17.25 3.86 -17.24
C TYR A 68 18.16 2.68 -16.87
N LEU A 69 19.00 2.83 -15.83
CA LEU A 69 19.85 1.77 -15.30
C LEU A 69 19.06 0.85 -14.37
N VAL A 70 18.19 1.41 -13.52
CA VAL A 70 17.36 0.62 -12.60
C VAL A 70 16.43 -0.34 -13.34
N VAL A 71 15.76 0.10 -14.41
CA VAL A 71 14.90 -0.78 -15.23
C VAL A 71 15.68 -1.92 -15.91
N ARG A 72 16.96 -1.70 -16.26
CA ARG A 72 17.84 -2.75 -16.78
C ARG A 72 18.22 -3.76 -15.69
N SER A 73 18.61 -3.28 -14.52
CA SER A 73 18.88 -4.14 -13.37
C SER A 73 17.67 -5.02 -13.04
N VAL A 74 16.45 -4.46 -13.04
CA VAL A 74 15.20 -5.24 -12.88
C VAL A 74 15.05 -6.30 -13.97
N VAL A 75 15.26 -5.97 -15.26
CA VAL A 75 15.14 -6.94 -16.35
C VAL A 75 16.17 -8.08 -16.24
N GLU A 76 17.42 -7.80 -15.87
CA GLU A 76 18.43 -8.85 -15.67
C GLU A 76 18.16 -9.70 -14.42
N LEU A 77 17.70 -9.09 -13.33
CA LEU A 77 17.24 -9.81 -12.12
C LEU A 77 16.02 -10.69 -12.44
N MET A 78 15.07 -10.22 -13.22
CA MET A 78 13.92 -11.02 -13.68
C MET A 78 14.36 -12.21 -14.53
N LYS A 79 15.32 -12.03 -15.45
CA LYS A 79 15.92 -13.16 -16.21
C LYS A 79 16.64 -14.16 -15.30
N PHE A 80 17.36 -13.69 -14.28
CA PHE A 80 18.03 -14.53 -13.29
C PHE A 80 17.02 -15.34 -12.47
N HIS A 81 16.06 -14.67 -11.84
CA HIS A 81 15.05 -15.29 -10.99
C HIS A 81 14.17 -16.27 -11.76
N ARG A 82 13.88 -16.03 -13.04
CA ARG A 82 13.22 -17.03 -13.90
C ARG A 82 14.02 -18.33 -14.01
N ARG A 83 15.34 -18.26 -14.21
CA ARG A 83 16.21 -19.46 -14.26
C ARG A 83 16.17 -20.21 -12.93
N VAL A 84 16.30 -19.49 -11.81
CA VAL A 84 16.27 -20.06 -10.46
C VAL A 84 14.93 -20.73 -10.18
N MET A 85 13.82 -20.04 -10.45
CA MET A 85 12.47 -20.59 -10.30
C MET A 85 12.30 -21.86 -11.13
N LEU A 86 12.65 -21.83 -12.42
CA LEU A 86 12.49 -23.01 -13.29
C LEU A 86 13.33 -24.19 -12.78
N GLN A 87 14.57 -23.98 -12.30
CA GLN A 87 15.39 -25.04 -11.68
C GLN A 87 14.79 -25.56 -10.37
N ASN A 88 14.24 -24.70 -9.52
CA ASN A 88 13.64 -25.13 -8.25
C ASN A 88 12.30 -25.85 -8.47
N PHE A 89 11.51 -25.45 -9.47
CA PHE A 89 10.30 -26.18 -9.86
C PHE A 89 10.58 -27.60 -10.39
N THR A 90 11.78 -27.93 -10.92
CA THR A 90 12.11 -29.34 -11.24
C THR A 90 12.44 -30.18 -10.02
N LYS A 91 12.44 -29.62 -8.81
CA LYS A 91 12.59 -30.33 -7.53
C LYS A 91 11.24 -30.56 -6.84
N LEU A 92 10.16 -29.95 -7.31
CA LEU A 92 8.82 -30.17 -6.77
C LEU A 92 8.21 -31.44 -7.34
N ARG A 93 7.57 -32.23 -6.47
CA ARG A 93 6.87 -33.45 -6.87
C ARG A 93 5.76 -33.13 -7.90
N PRO A 94 5.65 -33.86 -9.02
CA PRO A 94 4.59 -33.64 -10.01
C PRO A 94 3.18 -33.81 -9.42
N GLU A 95 2.28 -32.88 -9.72
CA GLU A 95 0.87 -32.98 -9.34
C GLU A 95 0.18 -34.12 -10.10
N GLY A 96 -0.10 -35.23 -9.40
CA GLY A 96 -0.74 -36.42 -9.96
C GLY A 96 -0.12 -37.73 -9.47
N GLU A 97 1.16 -37.76 -9.10
CA GLU A 97 1.85 -38.98 -8.64
C GLU A 97 1.62 -39.23 -7.14
N GLY A 98 0.37 -39.52 -6.77
CA GLY A 98 -0.10 -39.80 -5.41
C GLY A 98 0.34 -41.16 -4.83
N GLY A 99 1.62 -41.53 -4.96
CA GLY A 99 2.20 -42.67 -4.24
C GLY A 99 2.20 -42.43 -2.72
N ALA A 100 1.63 -43.38 -1.97
CA ALA A 100 1.46 -43.32 -0.52
C ALA A 100 2.81 -43.21 0.24
N PRO A 101 2.83 -42.62 1.46
CA PRO A 101 4.05 -42.55 2.27
C PRO A 101 4.51 -43.97 2.64
N ILE A 102 5.73 -44.33 2.24
CA ILE A 102 6.32 -45.64 2.51
C ILE A 102 6.56 -45.75 4.02
N LYS A 103 5.71 -46.54 4.70
CA LYS A 103 5.85 -46.85 6.13
C LYS A 103 6.94 -47.91 6.35
N SER A 104 8.12 -47.43 6.73
CA SER A 104 9.20 -48.20 7.39
C SER A 104 9.85 -49.34 6.57
N PRO A 105 11.09 -49.77 6.93
CA PRO A 105 11.84 -50.72 6.11
C PRO A 105 11.50 -52.19 6.44
N PRO A 106 11.52 -53.10 5.46
CA PRO A 106 11.66 -54.53 5.73
C PRO A 106 13.12 -54.86 6.10
N SER A 107 13.29 -55.65 7.14
CA SER A 107 14.59 -56.16 7.59
C SER A 107 15.18 -57.20 6.62
N ASN A 108 16.50 -57.15 6.43
CA ASN A 108 17.37 -58.20 5.88
C ASN A 108 17.18 -58.60 4.40
N ALA A 109 17.99 -57.99 3.53
CA ALA A 109 18.68 -58.70 2.45
C ALA A 109 20.00 -57.98 2.12
N SER A 110 21.12 -58.71 2.07
CA SER A 110 22.43 -58.15 1.75
C SER A 110 22.78 -58.34 0.29
N THR A 111 22.71 -57.27 -0.51
CA THR A 111 23.35 -57.24 -1.84
C THR A 111 23.72 -55.80 -2.19
N ALA A 112 24.99 -55.59 -2.56
CA ALA A 112 25.46 -54.29 -3.04
C ALA A 112 25.16 -54.13 -4.53
N SER A 113 24.38 -53.11 -4.88
CA SER A 113 24.24 -52.63 -6.27
C SER A 113 23.77 -51.17 -6.26
N LEU A 114 24.66 -50.28 -6.71
CA LEU A 114 24.40 -48.93 -7.24
C LEU A 114 23.07 -48.29 -6.80
N ALA A 115 23.12 -47.55 -5.68
CA ALA A 115 22.05 -46.63 -5.31
C ALA A 115 22.07 -45.43 -6.27
N ASP A 116 21.39 -45.58 -7.40
CA ASP A 116 21.01 -44.44 -8.24
C ASP A 116 20.18 -43.49 -7.36
N SER A 117 20.71 -42.29 -7.12
CA SER A 117 20.17 -41.38 -6.11
C SER A 117 18.96 -40.68 -6.68
N ALA A 118 17.79 -41.30 -6.50
CA ALA A 118 16.52 -40.72 -6.91
C ALA A 118 16.42 -39.27 -6.39
N PRO A 119 16.04 -38.30 -7.24
CA PRO A 119 15.95 -36.91 -6.82
C PRO A 119 15.01 -36.78 -5.62
N GLU A 120 15.47 -36.12 -4.56
CA GLU A 120 14.63 -35.78 -3.40
C GLU A 120 13.57 -34.76 -3.81
N TRP A 121 12.43 -35.27 -4.28
CA TRP A 121 11.26 -34.48 -4.60
C TRP A 121 10.68 -33.84 -3.33
N VAL A 122 10.57 -32.51 -3.33
CA VAL A 122 9.96 -31.74 -2.24
C VAL A 122 8.46 -31.62 -2.47
N ASP A 123 7.66 -31.87 -1.45
CA ASP A 123 6.22 -31.59 -1.46
C ASP A 123 5.99 -30.09 -1.20
N PRO A 124 5.28 -29.34 -2.08
CA PRO A 124 4.96 -27.93 -1.86
C PRO A 124 4.38 -27.62 -0.46
N LYS A 125 3.64 -28.56 0.16
CA LYS A 125 3.05 -28.41 1.49
C LYS A 125 4.07 -28.45 2.64
N GLN A 126 5.26 -29.00 2.41
CA GLN A 126 6.37 -28.96 3.35
C GLN A 126 7.07 -27.59 3.36
N ILE A 127 7.05 -26.89 2.22
CA ILE A 127 7.57 -25.52 2.08
C ILE A 127 6.53 -24.53 2.61
N GLN A 128 5.29 -24.65 2.14
CA GLN A 128 4.20 -23.75 2.50
C GLN A 128 2.88 -24.51 2.70
N SER A 129 2.49 -24.66 3.97
CA SER A 129 1.30 -25.41 4.38
C SER A 129 -0.02 -24.65 4.24
N ARG A 130 0.03 -23.31 4.15
CA ARG A 130 -1.14 -22.43 4.01
C ARG A 130 -0.86 -21.41 2.91
N TRP A 131 -1.81 -21.28 2.00
CA TRP A 131 -1.78 -20.30 0.91
C TRP A 131 -2.91 -19.29 1.09
N CYS A 132 -2.71 -18.07 0.58
CA CYS A 132 -3.73 -17.01 0.63
C CYS A 132 -4.60 -17.04 -0.63
N CYS A 133 -5.86 -16.59 -0.52
CA CYS A 133 -6.80 -16.43 -1.64
C CYS A 133 -7.03 -17.65 -2.55
N GLY A 134 -6.65 -18.86 -2.13
CA GLY A 134 -6.76 -20.08 -2.95
C GLY A 134 -5.59 -20.28 -3.92
N GLU A 135 -4.49 -19.54 -3.78
CA GLU A 135 -3.23 -19.82 -4.49
C GLU A 135 -2.67 -21.21 -4.15
N ASP A 136 -1.78 -21.69 -5.02
CA ASP A 136 -0.93 -22.86 -4.82
C ASP A 136 0.39 -22.67 -5.60
N ALA A 137 1.27 -23.67 -5.57
CA ALA A 137 2.55 -23.61 -6.28
C ALA A 137 2.40 -23.51 -7.81
N SER A 138 1.33 -24.06 -8.39
CA SER A 138 1.07 -24.03 -9.83
C SER A 138 0.53 -22.66 -10.29
N LEU A 139 -0.39 -22.07 -9.52
CA LEU A 139 -0.90 -20.71 -9.73
C LEU A 139 0.20 -19.65 -9.54
N PHE A 140 1.02 -19.78 -8.49
CA PHE A 140 2.21 -18.96 -8.28
C PHE A 140 3.12 -19.00 -9.51
N LYS A 141 3.42 -20.20 -10.02
CA LYS A 141 4.27 -20.39 -11.21
C LYS A 141 3.68 -19.69 -12.43
N GLU A 142 2.38 -19.82 -12.66
CA GLU A 142 1.70 -19.24 -13.82
C GLU A 142 1.76 -17.70 -13.78
N ARG A 143 1.47 -17.10 -12.62
CA ARG A 143 1.55 -15.65 -12.40
C ARG A 143 2.96 -15.12 -12.64
N TRP A 144 3.98 -15.76 -12.05
CA TRP A 144 5.37 -15.37 -12.27
C TRP A 144 5.85 -15.62 -13.71
N GLU A 145 5.46 -16.70 -14.37
CA GLU A 145 5.78 -16.95 -15.79
C GLU A 145 5.10 -15.96 -16.76
N LYS A 146 3.91 -15.44 -16.43
CA LYS A 146 3.31 -14.31 -17.17
C LYS A 146 4.18 -13.07 -16.99
N LEU A 147 4.50 -12.72 -15.74
CA LEU A 147 5.28 -11.53 -15.39
C LEU A 147 6.69 -11.55 -16.01
N PHE A 148 7.40 -12.69 -15.99
CA PHE A 148 8.72 -12.83 -16.60
C PHE A 148 8.76 -12.56 -18.11
N LYS A 149 7.64 -12.76 -18.85
CA LYS A 149 7.59 -12.48 -20.29
C LYS A 149 7.59 -10.96 -20.58
N GLU A 150 7.01 -10.17 -19.67
CA GLU A 150 6.96 -8.71 -19.75
C GLU A 150 8.34 -8.07 -19.53
N PHE A 151 9.20 -8.71 -18.73
CA PHE A 151 10.54 -8.22 -18.36
C PHE A 151 11.67 -8.94 -19.13
N THR A 152 11.53 -9.03 -20.45
CA THR A 152 12.54 -9.65 -21.34
C THR A 152 13.49 -8.65 -21.99
N ASP A 153 13.02 -7.42 -22.24
CA ASP A 153 13.73 -6.37 -22.98
C ASP A 153 13.48 -5.00 -22.31
N ALA A 154 14.55 -4.38 -21.80
CA ALA A 154 14.48 -3.11 -21.06
C ALA A 154 13.96 -1.92 -21.87
N GLU A 155 14.06 -1.95 -23.22
CA GLU A 155 13.49 -0.90 -24.08
C GLU A 155 11.98 -1.08 -24.30
N LYS A 156 11.44 -2.26 -24.00
CA LYS A 156 10.04 -2.62 -24.24
C LYS A 156 9.17 -2.62 -22.99
N VAL A 157 9.74 -2.61 -21.78
CA VAL A 157 9.01 -2.56 -20.50
C VAL A 157 7.87 -1.52 -20.56
N ASP A 158 6.68 -1.95 -20.16
CA ASP A 158 5.50 -1.11 -20.03
C ASP A 158 5.44 -0.55 -18.59
N PRO A 159 5.23 0.77 -18.40
CA PRO A 159 5.07 1.37 -17.07
C PRO A 159 4.06 0.63 -16.18
N SER A 160 2.95 0.14 -16.75
CA SER A 160 1.90 -0.58 -16.00
C SER A 160 2.40 -1.89 -15.38
N LYS A 161 3.43 -2.51 -15.99
CA LYS A 161 3.99 -3.79 -15.54
C LYS A 161 4.97 -3.63 -14.38
N ILE A 162 5.46 -2.42 -14.14
CA ILE A 162 6.26 -2.11 -12.95
C ILE A 162 5.39 -2.21 -11.70
N SER A 163 4.18 -1.66 -11.73
CA SER A 163 3.19 -1.81 -10.65
C SER A 163 2.81 -3.28 -10.44
N GLU A 164 2.47 -4.00 -11.52
CA GLU A 164 2.13 -5.43 -11.45
C GLU A 164 3.26 -6.30 -10.87
N LEU A 165 4.53 -5.96 -11.14
CA LEU A 165 5.70 -6.59 -10.51
C LEU A 165 5.80 -6.26 -9.02
N TYR A 166 5.69 -4.99 -8.65
CA TYR A 166 5.76 -4.55 -7.25
C TYR A 166 4.66 -5.21 -6.40
N ASP A 167 3.41 -5.17 -6.86
CA ASP A 167 2.26 -5.77 -6.20
C ASP A 167 2.40 -7.29 -6.06
N THR A 168 2.88 -7.96 -7.12
CA THR A 168 3.21 -9.39 -7.10
C THR A 168 4.22 -9.73 -6.01
N MET A 169 5.35 -9.00 -5.97
CA MET A 169 6.38 -9.22 -4.97
C MET A 169 5.89 -8.94 -3.55
N LYS A 170 5.14 -7.85 -3.37
CA LYS A 170 4.58 -7.45 -2.08
C LYS A 170 3.58 -8.47 -1.56
N PHE A 171 2.67 -8.94 -2.42
CA PHE A 171 1.71 -10.00 -2.09
C PHE A 171 2.43 -11.28 -1.65
N ASP A 172 3.40 -11.76 -2.43
CA ASP A 172 4.13 -13.00 -2.11
C ASP A 172 5.01 -12.85 -0.86
N ALA A 173 5.64 -11.69 -0.66
CA ALA A 173 6.45 -11.42 0.54
C ALA A 173 5.61 -11.42 1.84
N LEU A 174 4.31 -11.10 1.75
CA LEU A 174 3.40 -11.10 2.90
C LEU A 174 2.69 -12.44 3.09
N HIS A 175 2.28 -13.10 2.01
CA HIS A 175 1.36 -14.23 2.05
C HIS A 175 1.99 -15.57 1.67
N ASN A 176 3.03 -15.55 0.84
CA ASN A 176 3.66 -16.75 0.28
C ASN A 176 5.17 -16.81 0.59
N ARG A 177 5.63 -16.20 1.69
CA ARG A 177 7.06 -15.93 1.92
C ARG A 177 7.91 -17.19 1.93
N GLN A 178 7.46 -18.26 2.59
CA GLN A 178 8.26 -19.50 2.65
C GLN A 178 8.48 -20.07 1.26
N PHE A 179 7.45 -20.05 0.41
CA PHE A 179 7.56 -20.50 -0.98
C PHE A 179 8.37 -19.54 -1.84
N LEU A 180 8.17 -18.22 -1.69
CA LEU A 180 8.89 -17.17 -2.41
C LEU A 180 10.41 -17.27 -2.16
N GLU A 181 10.82 -17.37 -0.90
CA GLU A 181 12.24 -17.49 -0.53
C GLU A 181 12.81 -18.83 -1.02
N TRP A 182 12.09 -19.95 -0.83
CA TRP A 182 12.55 -21.26 -1.31
C TRP A 182 12.72 -21.30 -2.83
N VAL A 183 11.73 -20.82 -3.58
CA VAL A 183 11.70 -20.94 -5.04
C VAL A 183 12.69 -20.01 -5.74
N PHE A 184 13.03 -18.88 -5.13
CA PHE A 184 14.07 -17.95 -5.60
C PHE A 184 15.43 -18.10 -4.91
N THR A 185 15.64 -19.13 -4.10
CA THR A 185 16.97 -19.49 -3.59
C THR A 185 17.79 -20.17 -4.70
N PRO A 186 18.88 -19.57 -5.22
CA PRO A 186 19.73 -20.22 -6.21
C PRO A 186 20.48 -21.45 -5.63
N SER A 187 20.76 -22.40 -6.52
CA SER A 187 21.78 -23.44 -6.27
C SER A 187 23.18 -22.83 -6.30
N SER A 188 24.16 -23.46 -5.63
CA SER A 188 25.55 -22.97 -5.57
C SER A 188 26.13 -22.75 -6.97
N ASP A 189 25.95 -23.71 -7.86
CA ASP A 189 26.42 -23.67 -9.26
C ASP A 189 25.92 -22.41 -10.00
N MET A 190 24.65 -22.00 -9.77
CA MET A 190 24.07 -20.80 -10.36
C MET A 190 24.61 -19.48 -9.77
N VAL A 191 25.15 -19.52 -8.55
CA VAL A 191 25.82 -18.37 -7.94
C VAL A 191 27.19 -18.17 -8.59
N ASP A 192 27.93 -19.25 -8.81
CA ASP A 192 29.25 -19.22 -9.43
C ASP A 192 29.17 -18.81 -10.92
N ASP A 193 28.25 -19.39 -11.68
CA ASP A 193 27.90 -19.05 -13.09
C ASP A 193 27.52 -17.57 -13.32
N GLU A 194 27.19 -16.82 -12.27
CA GLU A 194 26.90 -15.38 -12.33
C GLU A 194 28.10 -14.52 -11.94
N HIS A 195 29.02 -15.03 -11.11
CA HIS A 195 30.28 -14.34 -10.79
C HIS A 195 31.25 -14.35 -11.98
N GLU A 196 31.17 -15.37 -12.84
CA GLU A 196 31.99 -15.45 -14.07
C GLU A 196 31.43 -14.63 -15.25
N ARG A 197 30.20 -14.11 -15.17
CA ARG A 197 29.66 -13.26 -16.23
C ARG A 197 30.38 -11.91 -16.24
N PRO A 198 30.84 -11.42 -17.41
CA PRO A 198 31.35 -10.06 -17.51
C PRO A 198 30.22 -9.10 -17.12
N ASP A 199 30.44 -8.38 -16.03
CA ASP A 199 29.42 -7.53 -15.41
C ASP A 199 29.15 -6.30 -16.29
N THR A 200 28.16 -6.41 -17.18
CA THR A 200 27.78 -5.37 -18.14
C THR A 200 27.19 -4.12 -17.47
N LEU A 201 26.99 -4.14 -16.15
CA LEU A 201 26.46 -3.02 -15.36
C LEU A 201 27.46 -2.49 -14.30
N LYS A 202 28.43 -3.28 -13.82
CA LYS A 202 29.56 -2.81 -12.99
C LYS A 202 30.74 -2.30 -13.83
N ARG A 203 30.51 -1.15 -14.46
CA ARG A 203 31.39 0.01 -14.21
C ARG A 203 30.62 1.33 -14.25
N THR A 204 29.41 1.32 -13.70
CA THR A 204 28.60 2.53 -13.51
C THR A 204 29.06 3.31 -12.27
N ALA A 205 28.84 4.62 -12.27
CA ALA A 205 29.37 5.55 -11.27
C ALA A 205 28.88 5.27 -9.83
N SER A 206 27.83 4.47 -9.64
CA SER A 206 27.28 4.08 -8.33
C SER A 206 28.25 3.25 -7.48
N ALA A 207 29.06 2.38 -8.08
CA ALA A 207 30.08 1.63 -7.35
C ALA A 207 31.23 2.55 -6.91
N ALA A 208 31.71 3.40 -7.82
CA ALA A 208 32.73 4.40 -7.53
C ALA A 208 32.27 5.43 -6.48
N LEU A 209 31.02 5.92 -6.55
CA LEU A 209 30.45 6.83 -5.57
C LEU A 209 30.20 6.18 -4.20
N ARG A 210 29.89 4.88 -4.14
CA ARG A 210 29.84 4.14 -2.86
C ARG A 210 31.22 3.94 -2.25
N GLU A 211 32.23 3.62 -3.06
CA GLU A 211 33.62 3.56 -2.59
C GLU A 211 34.14 4.94 -2.17
N GLU A 212 33.86 6.01 -2.93
CA GLU A 212 34.26 7.39 -2.64
C GLU A 212 33.55 7.92 -1.37
N PHE A 213 32.27 7.60 -1.16
CA PHE A 213 31.54 7.92 0.07
C PHE A 213 32.02 7.11 1.29
N GLY A 214 32.42 5.84 1.09
CA GLY A 214 33.04 5.04 2.15
C GLY A 214 34.44 5.54 2.53
N GLN A 215 35.30 5.76 1.53
CA GLN A 215 36.68 6.22 1.70
C GLN A 215 36.78 7.64 2.28
N THR A 216 35.76 8.48 2.13
CA THR A 216 35.73 9.83 2.73
C THR A 216 35.27 9.85 4.19
N HIS A 217 34.74 8.74 4.74
CA HIS A 217 34.24 8.69 6.12
C HIS A 217 34.74 7.52 7.00
N GLU A 218 35.53 6.58 6.47
CA GLU A 218 36.32 5.66 7.29
C GLU A 218 37.59 6.36 7.84
N GLY A 219 37.54 6.87 9.07
CA GLY A 219 38.78 7.28 9.77
C GLY A 219 38.65 8.27 10.93
N LEU A 220 37.54 9.02 11.04
CA LEU A 220 37.36 9.97 12.14
C LEU A 220 36.72 9.30 13.37
N ALA A 221 37.58 8.68 14.20
CA ALA A 221 37.24 8.44 15.59
C ALA A 221 36.86 9.78 16.28
N PRO A 222 35.87 9.81 17.18
CA PRO A 222 35.43 11.05 17.81
C PRO A 222 36.56 11.63 18.68
N THR A 223 37.21 12.67 18.18
CA THR A 223 38.21 13.43 18.92
C THR A 223 37.53 14.15 20.08
N LYS A 224 37.86 13.73 21.30
CA LYS A 224 37.80 14.64 22.44
C LYS A 224 38.82 15.73 22.18
N ASP A 225 38.38 16.98 22.09
CA ASP A 225 39.20 18.06 22.62
C ASP A 225 38.38 19.23 23.16
N GLN A 226 38.96 19.93 24.11
CA GLN A 226 38.33 20.99 24.90
C GLN A 226 38.80 22.38 24.46
N SER A 227 37.88 23.33 24.34
CA SER A 227 38.04 24.75 24.72
C SER A 227 36.85 25.58 24.22
N ALA A 228 36.40 26.64 24.88
CA ALA A 228 36.52 27.00 26.29
C ALA A 228 35.36 27.94 26.65
N ALA A 229 34.72 27.73 27.81
CA ALA A 229 33.84 28.71 28.44
C ALA A 229 33.94 28.54 29.96
N SER A 230 34.21 29.63 30.65
CA SER A 230 34.66 29.69 32.05
C SER A 230 33.53 29.78 33.08
N SER A 231 33.85 29.40 34.34
CA SER A 231 33.16 29.75 35.60
C SER A 231 31.69 29.29 35.78
N ASP A 232 31.22 28.82 36.94
CA ASP A 232 31.90 28.59 38.23
C ASP A 232 31.10 27.62 39.15
N THR A 233 31.75 27.10 40.20
CA THR A 233 31.14 26.60 41.46
C THR A 233 30.26 25.31 41.46
N GLN A 234 30.90 24.18 41.84
CA GLN A 234 30.32 23.07 42.64
C GLN A 234 30.15 23.49 44.14
N PRO A 235 29.52 22.74 45.07
CA PRO A 235 29.17 21.29 45.09
C PRO A 235 27.65 21.07 45.38
N ASN A 236 27.08 19.99 45.93
CA ASN A 236 27.58 18.75 46.56
C ASN A 236 26.57 17.57 46.43
N LYS A 237 26.88 16.41 47.05
CA LYS A 237 25.99 15.25 47.26
C LYS A 237 26.07 14.78 48.72
N GLN A 238 24.92 14.60 49.39
CA GLN A 238 24.67 13.84 50.64
C GLN A 238 23.13 13.78 50.76
N GLN A 239 22.40 12.67 50.93
CA GLN A 239 22.54 11.39 51.66
C GLN A 239 22.24 11.49 53.17
N GLY A 240 21.20 10.77 53.61
CA GLY A 240 20.62 10.78 54.98
C GLY A 240 19.56 11.88 55.19
N GLU A 241 18.51 11.71 56.00
CA GLU A 241 17.93 10.49 56.60
C GLU A 241 16.47 10.78 57.06
N ASN A 242 15.81 9.85 57.77
CA ASN A 242 14.40 9.94 58.22
C ASN A 242 14.08 11.19 59.08
N GLU A 243 12.82 11.64 59.10
CA GLU A 243 11.93 11.46 60.27
C GLU A 243 10.46 11.88 60.04
N ASN A 244 9.58 11.44 60.96
CA ASN A 244 8.12 11.54 60.91
C ASN A 244 7.58 12.92 61.35
N GLY A 245 6.34 13.23 60.97
CA GLY A 245 5.58 14.36 61.52
C GLY A 245 4.12 14.41 61.06
N ASP A 246 3.22 13.76 61.79
CA ASP A 246 1.76 13.96 61.69
C ASP A 246 1.37 15.40 62.13
N GLU A 247 0.45 16.07 61.42
CA GLU A 247 -0.95 16.18 61.88
C GLU A 247 -1.91 16.93 60.93
N LYS A 248 -3.14 16.40 60.93
CA LYS A 248 -4.48 16.92 60.58
C LYS A 248 -4.64 18.46 60.62
N ASP A 249 -5.46 19.11 59.80
CA ASP A 249 -6.93 19.00 59.93
C ASP A 249 -7.80 19.39 58.70
N LYS A 250 -8.81 18.53 58.46
CA LYS A 250 -10.22 18.75 58.10
C LYS A 250 -10.69 20.06 57.44
N ASN A 251 -11.40 19.91 56.30
CA ASN A 251 -12.86 20.04 56.31
C ASN A 251 -13.60 19.34 55.13
N LYS A 252 -14.82 18.86 55.39
CA LYS A 252 -15.84 18.37 54.43
C LYS A 252 -16.71 19.57 53.98
N LEU A 253 -17.70 19.60 53.07
CA LEU A 253 -18.48 18.66 52.22
C LEU A 253 -18.54 19.28 50.78
N SER A 254 -19.25 18.83 49.72
CA SER A 254 -20.20 17.73 49.42
C SER A 254 -20.19 17.41 47.91
N SER A 255 -20.91 16.36 47.49
CA SER A 255 -21.15 15.97 46.10
C SER A 255 -22.23 16.78 45.36
N ILE A 256 -22.08 16.95 44.04
CA ILE A 256 -23.11 16.66 43.01
C ILE A 256 -22.38 16.03 41.81
N GLY A 257 -22.96 14.99 41.22
CA GLY A 257 -22.29 14.17 40.20
C GLY A 257 -22.32 14.76 38.79
N SER A 258 -21.28 14.50 38.02
CA SER A 258 -21.27 14.69 36.56
C SER A 258 -20.59 13.51 35.87
N LEU A 259 -21.25 12.98 34.84
CA LEU A 259 -20.82 11.81 34.07
C LEU A 259 -19.61 12.17 33.18
N ARG A 260 -18.39 12.01 33.69
CA ARG A 260 -17.19 12.04 32.85
C ARG A 260 -17.12 10.76 32.01
N ARG A 261 -17.44 10.86 30.72
CA ARG A 261 -17.01 9.87 29.71
C ARG A 261 -15.48 9.70 29.85
N ARG A 262 -15.02 8.46 30.02
CA ARG A 262 -13.58 8.14 29.95
C ARG A 262 -13.10 8.51 28.54
N SER A 263 -12.15 9.44 28.45
CA SER A 263 -11.30 9.52 27.27
C SER A 263 -10.54 8.20 27.16
N GLU A 264 -10.81 7.43 26.12
CA GLU A 264 -9.89 6.38 25.72
C GLU A 264 -8.57 6.99 25.24
N ASN A 265 -7.55 6.14 25.13
CA ASN A 265 -6.36 6.35 24.30
C ASN A 265 -5.25 7.30 24.77
N ALA A 266 -5.05 7.43 26.09
CA ALA A 266 -3.75 7.86 26.63
C ALA A 266 -2.57 6.98 26.13
N GLN A 267 -2.78 5.65 26.03
CA GLN A 267 -1.77 4.71 25.51
C GLN A 267 -1.39 5.00 24.04
N THR A 268 -2.33 5.46 23.23
CA THR A 268 -2.10 5.78 21.81
C THR A 268 -1.26 7.04 21.65
N THR A 269 -1.47 8.05 22.51
CA THR A 269 -0.62 9.24 22.58
C THR A 269 0.83 8.90 22.95
N PHE A 270 1.05 8.00 23.92
CA PHE A 270 2.40 7.54 24.26
C PHE A 270 3.09 6.74 23.13
N LYS A 271 2.37 5.85 22.45
CA LYS A 271 2.90 5.12 21.29
C LYS A 271 3.24 6.06 20.12
N ASN A 272 2.42 7.07 19.86
CA ASN A 272 2.70 8.09 18.84
C ASN A 272 4.01 8.84 19.15
N ALA A 273 4.24 9.24 20.41
CA ALA A 273 5.46 9.92 20.81
C ALA A 273 6.74 9.07 20.64
N GLN A 274 6.67 7.75 20.89
CA GLN A 274 7.78 6.83 20.60
C GLN A 274 8.02 6.66 19.09
N ALA A 275 6.97 6.60 18.27
CA ALA A 275 7.11 6.53 16.81
C ALA A 275 7.79 7.79 16.24
N THR A 276 7.47 8.99 16.75
CA THR A 276 8.14 10.25 16.38
C THR A 276 9.65 10.23 16.71
N LEU A 277 10.05 9.57 17.81
CA LEU A 277 11.46 9.45 18.17
C LEU A 277 12.21 8.46 17.26
N ALA A 278 11.55 7.36 16.86
CA ALA A 278 12.14 6.32 16.01
C ALA A 278 12.43 6.80 14.57
N ASN A 279 11.64 7.72 14.03
CA ASN A 279 11.84 8.30 12.68
C ASN A 279 13.16 9.09 12.54
N ARG A 280 13.82 9.48 13.64
CA ARG A 280 15.11 10.21 13.57
C ARG A 280 16.29 9.36 13.05
N VAL A 281 16.14 8.04 12.95
CA VAL A 281 17.24 7.12 12.60
C VAL A 281 17.25 6.75 11.11
N SER A 282 16.14 6.92 10.38
CA SER A 282 15.97 6.49 8.97
C SER A 282 16.09 7.61 7.93
N GLY A 283 16.59 8.79 8.32
CA GLY A 283 16.87 9.90 7.39
C GLY A 283 15.64 10.59 6.76
N HIS A 284 14.42 10.18 7.11
CA HIS A 284 13.19 10.85 6.69
C HIS A 284 12.74 11.86 7.76
N PRO A 285 12.84 13.18 7.52
CA PRO A 285 12.36 14.18 8.47
C PRO A 285 10.84 14.07 8.63
N GLU A 286 10.40 13.91 9.89
CA GLU A 286 9.00 13.92 10.37
C GLU A 286 7.91 13.54 9.35
N SER A 287 7.84 12.26 8.97
CA SER A 287 6.71 11.73 8.19
C SER A 287 5.37 12.05 8.87
N TYR A 288 4.49 12.75 8.13
CA TYR A 288 3.13 13.12 8.58
C TYR A 288 2.28 11.90 8.97
N PHE A 289 2.54 10.78 8.28
CA PHE A 289 1.94 9.49 8.57
C PHE A 289 2.88 8.65 9.42
N SER A 290 2.37 8.18 10.55
CA SER A 290 3.05 7.26 11.46
C SER A 290 2.90 5.83 10.91
N LEU A 291 3.68 5.52 9.87
CA LEU A 291 3.60 4.24 9.14
C LEU A 291 4.06 3.06 10.00
N PHE A 292 3.47 1.90 9.75
CA PHE A 292 3.87 0.67 10.42
C PHE A 292 5.24 0.19 9.90
N THR A 293 6.19 0.03 10.82
CA THR A 293 7.61 -0.30 10.56
C THR A 293 7.98 -1.71 11.04
N GLY A 294 7.00 -2.58 11.27
CA GLY A 294 7.20 -3.90 11.87
C GLY A 294 7.31 -3.87 13.40
N ASN A 295 7.28 -5.04 14.02
CA ASN A 295 7.35 -5.17 15.48
C ASN A 295 8.81 -5.18 15.97
N ARG A 296 9.38 -4.00 16.21
CA ARG A 296 10.78 -3.82 16.65
C ARG A 296 11.04 -4.19 18.12
N ASP A 297 9.99 -4.45 18.91
CA ASP A 297 10.11 -4.83 20.34
C ASP A 297 10.35 -6.34 20.54
N LEU A 298 10.24 -7.14 19.48
CA LEU A 298 10.84 -8.47 19.47
C LEU A 298 12.37 -8.32 19.40
N PRO A 299 13.15 -9.02 20.24
CA PRO A 299 14.61 -8.96 20.15
C PRO A 299 15.00 -9.33 18.73
N GLU A 300 15.82 -8.48 18.08
CA GLU A 300 16.23 -8.64 16.68
C GLU A 300 16.45 -10.12 16.36
N SER A 301 15.50 -10.70 15.62
CA SER A 301 15.63 -12.08 15.25
C SER A 301 16.88 -12.16 14.41
N LYS A 302 17.90 -12.85 14.92
CA LYS A 302 19.10 -13.22 14.17
C LYS A 302 18.76 -14.30 13.13
N ALA A 303 17.61 -14.16 12.48
CA ALA A 303 17.34 -14.68 11.15
C ALA A 303 18.47 -14.14 10.28
N LYS A 304 19.48 -14.98 10.09
CA LYS A 304 20.57 -14.70 9.17
C LYS A 304 19.91 -14.50 7.81
N VAL A 305 19.95 -13.27 7.29
CA VAL A 305 19.55 -13.01 5.92
C VAL A 305 20.37 -13.95 5.04
N ASP A 306 19.69 -14.85 4.33
CA ASP A 306 20.38 -15.79 3.45
C ASP A 306 21.01 -14.97 2.32
N VAL A 307 22.34 -14.97 2.27
CA VAL A 307 23.14 -14.26 1.25
C VAL A 307 22.69 -14.63 -0.17
N ARG A 308 22.17 -15.86 -0.36
CA ARG A 308 21.64 -16.32 -1.65
C ARG A 308 20.41 -15.55 -2.12
N LEU A 309 19.69 -14.88 -1.20
CA LEU A 309 18.49 -14.08 -1.47
C LEU A 309 18.78 -12.58 -1.68
N GLU A 310 20.05 -12.14 -1.69
CA GLU A 310 20.41 -10.73 -1.95
C GLU A 310 19.81 -10.21 -3.26
N LYS A 311 19.85 -11.00 -4.33
CA LYS A 311 19.23 -10.65 -5.63
C LYS A 311 17.70 -10.58 -5.59
N LEU A 312 17.03 -11.29 -4.66
CA LEU A 312 15.58 -11.18 -4.49
C LEU A 312 15.23 -9.86 -3.78
N ARG A 313 16.02 -9.49 -2.77
CA ARG A 313 15.91 -8.21 -2.05
C ARG A 313 16.26 -7.01 -2.94
N GLU A 314 17.26 -7.15 -3.80
CA GLU A 314 17.61 -6.14 -4.80
C GLU A 314 16.48 -5.95 -5.83
N LEU A 315 15.87 -7.04 -6.31
CA LEU A 315 14.70 -6.97 -7.19
C LEU A 315 13.53 -6.25 -6.49
N TYR A 316 13.28 -6.53 -5.20
CA TYR A 316 12.24 -5.86 -4.43
C TYR A 316 12.51 -4.36 -4.25
N ARG A 317 13.75 -3.99 -3.87
CA ARG A 317 14.17 -2.59 -3.74
C ARG A 317 13.99 -1.84 -5.06
N PHE A 318 14.42 -2.41 -6.19
CA PHE A 318 14.30 -1.74 -7.47
C PHE A 318 12.88 -1.72 -8.03
N SER A 319 12.04 -2.74 -7.79
CA SER A 319 10.62 -2.69 -8.15
C SER A 319 9.88 -1.62 -7.35
N LYS A 320 10.12 -1.50 -6.03
CA LYS A 320 9.63 -0.42 -5.17
C LYS A 320 10.02 0.97 -5.70
N VAL A 321 11.31 1.19 -5.98
CA VAL A 321 11.82 2.49 -6.47
C VAL A 321 11.19 2.87 -7.81
N LEU A 322 11.04 1.91 -8.74
CA LEU A 322 10.37 2.17 -10.00
C LEU A 322 8.86 2.38 -9.83
N PHE A 323 8.20 1.70 -8.88
CA PHE A 323 6.80 1.91 -8.56
C PHE A 323 6.55 3.32 -8.01
N ASP A 324 7.31 3.78 -7.02
CA ASP A 324 7.19 5.14 -6.47
C ASP A 324 7.40 6.22 -7.55
N TYR A 325 8.27 5.95 -8.52
CA TYR A 325 8.56 6.83 -9.64
C TYR A 325 7.44 6.86 -10.70
N ILE A 326 6.72 5.75 -10.90
CA ILE A 326 5.79 5.53 -12.03
C ILE A 326 4.32 5.50 -11.60
N GLY A 327 3.96 4.70 -10.60
CA GLY A 327 2.58 4.39 -10.20
C GLY A 327 1.72 5.64 -9.91
N PRO A 328 2.15 6.55 -9.00
CA PRO A 328 1.45 7.80 -8.74
C PRO A 328 1.35 8.76 -9.93
N GLN A 329 2.12 8.51 -11.00
CA GLN A 329 2.19 9.32 -12.21
C GLN A 329 1.37 8.73 -13.37
N GLU A 330 0.91 7.48 -13.29
CA GLU A 330 0.00 6.89 -14.29
C GLU A 330 -1.32 7.67 -14.38
N TYR A 331 -1.72 8.31 -13.29
CA TYR A 331 -2.90 9.16 -13.17
C TYR A 331 -2.62 10.63 -13.49
N GLY A 332 -1.59 10.93 -14.31
CA GLY A 332 -1.17 12.28 -14.73
C GLY A 332 0.22 12.66 -14.23
N MET A 333 1.04 13.32 -15.04
CA MET A 333 2.38 13.79 -14.65
C MET A 333 2.37 15.25 -14.18
N LEU A 334 1.51 16.07 -14.78
CA LEU A 334 1.28 17.48 -14.42
C LEU A 334 0.00 17.62 -13.59
N ASN A 335 -0.09 18.64 -12.75
CA ASN A 335 -1.27 18.92 -11.91
C ASN A 335 -2.57 19.03 -12.74
N SER A 336 -2.50 19.63 -13.94
CA SER A 336 -3.63 19.70 -14.87
C SER A 336 -4.08 18.33 -15.38
N GLU A 337 -3.13 17.45 -15.72
CA GLU A 337 -3.41 16.08 -16.15
C GLU A 337 -3.98 15.25 -14.99
N LYS A 338 -3.43 15.43 -13.78
CA LYS A 338 -3.94 14.78 -12.56
C LYS A 338 -5.38 15.19 -12.26
N LEU A 339 -5.73 16.47 -12.41
CA LEU A 339 -7.10 16.96 -12.27
C LEU A 339 -8.01 16.40 -13.37
N GLU A 340 -7.59 16.46 -14.63
CA GLU A 340 -8.39 16.00 -15.77
C GLU A 340 -8.69 14.49 -15.69
N ILE A 341 -7.67 13.65 -15.49
CA ILE A 341 -7.82 12.21 -15.26
C ILE A 341 -8.63 11.95 -13.98
N GLY A 342 -8.36 12.71 -12.91
CA GLY A 342 -9.09 12.62 -11.64
C GLY A 342 -10.59 12.79 -11.82
N LEU A 343 -11.02 13.81 -12.56
CA LEU A 343 -12.42 14.08 -12.83
C LEU A 343 -13.02 13.11 -13.88
N LEU A 344 -12.28 12.73 -14.92
CA LEU A 344 -12.77 11.75 -15.90
C LEU A 344 -13.08 10.38 -15.27
N THR A 345 -12.36 10.00 -14.22
CA THR A 345 -12.61 8.78 -13.44
C THR A 345 -13.62 9.00 -12.30
N SER A 346 -13.40 9.99 -11.43
CA SER A 346 -14.10 10.09 -10.14
C SER A 346 -15.18 11.17 -10.04
N LEU A 347 -15.46 11.95 -11.10
CA LEU A 347 -16.51 13.00 -11.04
C LEU A 347 -17.91 12.48 -10.65
N PRO A 348 -18.38 11.28 -11.06
CA PRO A 348 -19.66 10.76 -10.58
C PRO A 348 -19.68 10.59 -9.05
N LEU A 349 -18.67 9.91 -8.50
CA LEU A 349 -18.51 9.73 -7.05
C LEU A 349 -18.34 11.07 -6.32
N LEU A 350 -17.60 12.03 -6.89
CA LEU A 350 -17.40 13.34 -6.27
C LEU A 350 -18.69 14.17 -6.21
N LYS A 351 -19.59 14.01 -7.19
CA LYS A 351 -20.95 14.59 -7.17
C LYS A 351 -21.85 13.92 -6.13
N GLU A 352 -21.79 12.60 -6.00
CA GLU A 352 -22.53 11.88 -4.96
C GLU A 352 -22.06 12.34 -3.57
N ILE A 353 -20.75 12.37 -3.30
CA ILE A 353 -20.17 12.85 -2.03
C ILE A 353 -20.61 14.29 -1.70
N VAL A 354 -20.66 15.20 -2.68
CA VAL A 354 -21.15 16.57 -2.45
C VAL A 354 -22.65 16.58 -2.11
N THR A 355 -23.45 15.73 -2.76
CA THR A 355 -24.89 15.58 -2.48
C THR A 355 -25.13 14.97 -1.09
N ASP A 356 -24.39 13.92 -0.73
CA ASP A 356 -24.40 13.27 0.59
C ASP A 356 -24.07 14.25 1.71
N LEU A 357 -23.12 15.16 1.50
CA LEU A 357 -22.72 16.16 2.49
C LEU A 357 -23.81 17.22 2.70
N GLU A 358 -24.54 17.59 1.64
CA GLU A 358 -25.73 18.45 1.73
C GLU A 358 -26.90 17.72 2.41
N GLU A 359 -27.13 16.44 2.09
CA GLU A 359 -28.16 15.61 2.73
C GLU A 359 -27.85 15.32 4.20
N MET A 360 -26.56 15.28 4.57
CA MET A 360 -26.10 15.16 5.95
C MET A 360 -26.25 16.48 6.71
N GLN A 361 -25.96 17.63 6.09
CA GLN A 361 -26.14 18.94 6.71
C GLN A 361 -27.62 19.28 6.92
N ALA A 362 -28.50 18.85 6.02
CA ALA A 362 -29.96 19.01 6.12
C ALA A 362 -30.66 17.94 7.00
N SER A 363 -29.90 17.01 7.60
CA SER A 363 -30.42 15.93 8.43
C SER A 363 -30.50 16.33 9.91
N GLU A 364 -31.59 15.96 10.59
CA GLU A 364 -31.67 16.00 12.07
C GLU A 364 -30.92 14.83 12.72
N ASP A 365 -30.77 13.71 11.99
CA ASP A 365 -30.07 12.50 12.45
C ASP A 365 -28.63 12.41 11.91
N ALA A 366 -27.74 11.79 12.68
CA ALA A 366 -26.38 11.47 12.23
C ALA A 366 -26.39 10.41 11.11
N LYS A 367 -25.78 10.75 9.97
CA LYS A 367 -25.65 9.86 8.80
C LYS A 367 -24.20 9.40 8.57
N SER A 368 -24.02 8.36 7.77
CA SER A 368 -22.70 7.89 7.33
C SER A 368 -22.80 7.15 6.00
N PHE A 369 -22.10 7.66 5.00
CA PHE A 369 -22.01 7.08 3.66
C PHE A 369 -20.66 6.39 3.50
N ILE A 370 -20.65 5.12 3.09
CA ILE A 370 -19.44 4.27 3.08
C ILE A 370 -19.25 3.63 1.71
N TYR A 371 -18.29 4.18 0.96
CA TYR A 371 -17.97 3.76 -0.40
C TYR A 371 -16.82 2.74 -0.42
N PHE A 372 -17.00 1.64 -1.16
CA PHE A 372 -15.95 0.64 -1.41
C PHE A 372 -15.55 0.70 -2.88
N THR A 373 -14.27 0.96 -3.14
CA THR A 373 -13.72 1.06 -4.50
C THR A 373 -12.26 0.60 -4.52
N LYS A 374 -11.62 0.73 -5.69
CA LYS A 374 -10.24 0.28 -5.97
C LYS A 374 -9.26 1.41 -5.70
N GLU A 375 -7.98 1.05 -5.56
CA GLU A 375 -6.87 1.99 -5.39
C GLU A 375 -6.81 3.08 -6.49
N SER A 376 -7.08 2.72 -7.75
CA SER A 376 -7.18 3.64 -8.89
C SER A 376 -8.16 4.79 -8.66
N HIS A 377 -9.35 4.46 -8.15
CA HIS A 377 -10.40 5.42 -7.78
C HIS A 377 -10.01 6.28 -6.57
N ILE A 378 -9.26 5.74 -5.60
CA ILE A 378 -8.78 6.54 -4.46
C ILE A 378 -7.73 7.56 -4.93
N TYR A 379 -6.77 7.18 -5.79
CA TYR A 379 -5.82 8.14 -6.36
C TYR A 379 -6.50 9.22 -7.21
N THR A 380 -7.46 8.87 -8.05
CA THR A 380 -8.15 9.82 -8.93
C THR A 380 -9.10 10.75 -8.17
N LEU A 381 -9.74 10.28 -7.09
CA LEU A 381 -10.48 11.11 -6.14
C LEU A 381 -9.55 12.05 -5.36
N LEU A 382 -8.42 11.54 -4.86
CA LEU A 382 -7.40 12.35 -4.19
C LEU A 382 -6.81 13.42 -5.12
N ASN A 383 -6.64 13.13 -6.41
CA ASN A 383 -6.27 14.13 -7.41
C ASN A 383 -7.33 15.21 -7.56
N SER A 384 -8.60 14.83 -7.60
CA SER A 384 -9.72 15.77 -7.70
C SER A 384 -9.82 16.70 -6.48
N ILE A 385 -9.42 16.23 -5.29
CA ILE A 385 -9.32 17.06 -4.07
C ILE A 385 -8.10 18.00 -4.15
N LEU A 386 -6.90 17.44 -4.32
CA LEU A 386 -5.63 18.18 -4.25
C LEU A 386 -5.49 19.23 -5.36
N GLU A 387 -5.78 18.84 -6.59
CA GLU A 387 -5.66 19.74 -7.75
C GLU A 387 -6.96 20.52 -8.00
N GLY A 388 -8.06 20.16 -7.32
CA GLY A 388 -9.35 20.85 -7.39
C GLY A 388 -9.37 22.20 -6.68
N GLY A 389 -8.34 22.52 -5.88
CA GLY A 389 -8.20 23.79 -5.17
C GLY A 389 -8.49 23.72 -3.68
N VAL A 390 -8.83 22.55 -3.13
CA VAL A 390 -9.00 22.38 -1.68
C VAL A 390 -7.64 22.51 -0.99
N GLN A 391 -7.50 23.47 -0.07
CA GLN A 391 -6.23 23.71 0.61
C GLN A 391 -5.90 22.58 1.59
N THR A 392 -4.73 21.96 1.41
CA THR A 392 -4.27 20.83 2.22
C THR A 392 -3.02 21.18 3.04
N LYS A 393 -2.82 20.44 4.13
CA LYS A 393 -1.73 20.61 5.10
C LYS A 393 -0.38 20.05 4.64
N ILE A 394 -0.41 19.16 3.64
CA ILE A 394 0.77 18.47 3.12
C ILE A 394 0.73 18.46 1.60
N ALA A 395 1.90 18.54 0.98
CA ALA A 395 2.04 18.36 -0.46
C ALA A 395 1.85 16.88 -0.84
N ARG A 396 1.43 16.63 -2.08
CA ARG A 396 1.21 15.29 -2.66
C ARG A 396 2.38 14.33 -2.44
N ASN A 397 3.61 14.80 -2.59
CA ASN A 397 4.83 13.99 -2.46
C ASN A 397 5.16 13.60 -1.00
N ALA A 398 4.45 14.14 -0.01
CA ALA A 398 4.50 13.69 1.38
C ALA A 398 3.41 12.66 1.72
N ILE A 399 2.56 12.29 0.75
CA ILE A 399 1.60 11.19 0.87
C ILE A 399 2.33 9.90 0.41
N PRO A 400 2.44 8.86 1.26
CA PRO A 400 3.06 7.59 0.89
C PRO A 400 2.13 6.78 -0.03
N GLU A 401 2.60 5.60 -0.46
CA GLU A 401 1.75 4.69 -1.25
C GLU A 401 0.45 4.33 -0.51
N LEU A 402 -0.63 4.23 -1.30
CA LEU A 402 -1.97 3.92 -0.80
C LEU A 402 -2.18 2.40 -0.82
N ASP A 403 -2.19 1.79 0.35
CA ASP A 403 -2.33 0.34 0.52
C ASP A 403 -3.78 -0.12 0.71
N TYR A 404 -3.96 -1.44 0.83
CA TYR A 404 -5.21 -2.06 1.27
C TYR A 404 -5.83 -1.31 2.47
N LEU A 405 -7.14 -1.07 2.40
CA LEU A 405 -7.92 -0.29 3.40
C LEU A 405 -7.52 1.19 3.54
N SER A 406 -6.84 1.76 2.53
CA SER A 406 -6.75 3.22 2.35
C SER A 406 -8.14 3.88 2.40
N GLN A 407 -8.22 5.05 3.02
CA GLN A 407 -9.47 5.75 3.29
C GLN A 407 -9.31 7.25 3.07
N ILE A 408 -10.24 7.85 2.32
CA ILE A 408 -10.52 9.29 2.37
C ILE A 408 -11.82 9.47 3.15
N GLY A 409 -11.80 10.28 4.19
CA GLY A 409 -12.99 10.60 4.99
C GLY A 409 -13.37 12.06 4.84
N PHE A 410 -14.62 12.36 4.50
CA PHE A 410 -15.20 13.69 4.55
C PHE A 410 -16.01 13.79 5.84
N GLU A 411 -15.48 14.51 6.83
CA GLU A 411 -16.07 14.61 8.17
C GLU A 411 -16.77 15.96 8.31
N LEU A 412 -18.11 15.97 8.24
CA LEU A 412 -18.93 17.15 8.54
C LEU A 412 -19.05 17.31 10.07
N TYR A 413 -18.84 18.53 10.55
CA TYR A 413 -18.89 18.90 11.97
C TYR A 413 -19.87 20.04 12.17
N GLU A 414 -20.82 19.86 13.08
CA GLU A 414 -21.63 20.92 13.66
C GLU A 414 -20.98 21.49 14.94
N SER A 415 -21.20 22.77 15.20
CA SER A 415 -20.94 23.42 16.48
C SER A 415 -22.06 24.40 16.76
N GLN A 416 -22.69 24.31 17.94
CA GLN A 416 -23.68 25.30 18.34
C GLN A 416 -23.01 26.67 18.53
N ASN A 417 -23.67 27.72 18.05
CA ASN A 417 -23.23 29.10 18.23
C ASN A 417 -23.65 29.62 19.61
N GLU A 418 -22.82 30.47 20.22
CA GLU A 418 -23.26 31.25 21.38
C GLU A 418 -24.39 32.19 20.92
N ALA A 419 -25.53 32.15 21.61
CA ALA A 419 -26.72 32.89 21.21
C ALA A 419 -26.49 34.41 21.34
N THR A 420 -26.14 35.05 20.22
CA THR A 420 -26.08 36.51 20.12
C THR A 420 -27.49 37.09 20.11
N THR A 421 -27.71 38.14 20.90
CA THR A 421 -29.03 38.79 21.08
C THR A 421 -29.63 39.42 19.81
N ASP A 422 -28.82 39.54 18.76
CA ASP A 422 -29.06 40.45 17.65
C ASP A 422 -29.50 39.75 16.36
N ASP A 423 -29.54 38.40 16.33
CA ASP A 423 -30.03 37.62 15.19
C ASP A 423 -30.84 36.38 15.63
N PRO A 424 -32.18 36.48 15.70
CA PRO A 424 -33.07 35.36 16.02
C PRO A 424 -33.33 34.40 14.84
N GLU A 425 -32.92 34.72 13.62
CA GLU A 425 -33.21 33.96 12.40
C GLU A 425 -31.96 33.30 11.78
N GLY A 426 -30.76 33.73 12.19
CA GLY A 426 -29.49 33.11 11.83
C GLY A 426 -29.38 31.65 12.29
N SER A 427 -28.62 30.84 11.54
CA SER A 427 -28.46 29.42 11.88
C SER A 427 -27.74 29.26 13.22
N ASN A 428 -28.42 28.64 14.20
CA ASN A 428 -27.90 28.35 15.55
C ASN A 428 -26.64 27.45 15.58
N PHE A 429 -26.16 26.99 14.43
CA PHE A 429 -25.03 26.10 14.27
C PHE A 429 -24.09 26.59 13.17
N ASN A 430 -22.79 26.51 13.43
CA ASN A 430 -21.73 26.59 12.44
C ASN A 430 -21.39 25.17 11.94
N TYR A 431 -21.18 25.04 10.63
CA TYR A 431 -20.83 23.78 9.99
C TYR A 431 -19.45 23.87 9.34
N SER A 432 -18.62 22.86 9.55
CA SER A 432 -17.29 22.76 8.94
C SER A 432 -17.02 21.36 8.40
N ILE A 433 -16.31 21.26 7.29
CA ILE A 433 -15.82 19.97 6.77
C ILE A 433 -14.33 19.84 7.07
N ARG A 434 -13.94 18.63 7.46
CA ARG A 434 -12.54 18.21 7.54
C ARG A 434 -12.33 16.96 6.71
N ILE A 435 -11.44 17.04 5.71
CA ILE A 435 -11.03 15.87 4.95
C ILE A 435 -9.90 15.16 5.70
N THR A 436 -9.98 13.84 5.81
CA THR A 436 -8.95 12.97 6.41
C THR A 436 -8.48 11.91 5.41
N LEU A 437 -7.24 11.45 5.58
CA LEU A 437 -6.61 10.42 4.76
C LEU A 437 -5.95 9.37 5.67
N SER A 438 -6.13 8.09 5.35
CA SER A 438 -5.25 7.00 5.77
C SER A 438 -4.66 6.32 4.54
N PRO A 439 -3.33 6.10 4.50
CA PRO A 439 -2.66 5.24 3.52
C PRO A 439 -2.92 3.74 3.68
N GLY A 440 -3.80 3.31 4.61
CA GLY A 440 -4.13 1.90 4.80
C GLY A 440 -3.04 1.08 5.49
N CYS A 441 -3.01 -0.21 5.19
CA CYS A 441 -2.17 -1.25 5.80
C CYS A 441 -0.72 -1.26 5.25
N HIS A 442 -0.02 -0.14 5.43
CA HIS A 442 1.34 0.05 4.91
C HIS A 442 2.40 -0.86 5.57
N ALA A 443 3.29 -1.45 4.77
CA ALA A 443 4.45 -2.21 5.22
C ALA A 443 5.72 -1.79 4.46
N PHE A 444 6.70 -1.22 5.16
CA PHE A 444 7.87 -0.57 4.52
C PHE A 444 8.87 -1.55 3.89
N ASP A 445 9.08 -2.72 4.51
CA ASP A 445 9.82 -3.85 3.92
C ASP A 445 9.07 -5.16 4.18
N PRO A 446 8.16 -5.57 3.27
CA PRO A 446 7.40 -6.80 3.35
C PRO A 446 8.24 -8.09 3.46
N LEU A 447 9.50 -8.10 3.05
CA LEU A 447 10.38 -9.27 3.19
C LEU A 447 10.89 -9.37 4.64
N ASP A 448 11.18 -8.25 5.29
CA ASP A 448 11.66 -8.20 6.68
C ASP A 448 10.54 -8.04 7.74
N VAL A 449 9.31 -7.68 7.34
CA VAL A 449 8.17 -7.58 8.25
C VAL A 449 7.82 -8.95 8.83
N GLN A 450 8.06 -9.12 10.14
CA GLN A 450 7.53 -10.24 10.91
C GLN A 450 6.10 -9.92 11.32
N LEU A 451 5.14 -10.64 10.74
CA LEU A 451 3.74 -10.58 11.16
C LEU A 451 3.58 -11.30 12.51
N ASP A 452 2.74 -10.76 13.39
CA ASP A 452 2.43 -11.38 14.68
C ASP A 452 1.51 -12.60 14.50
N SER A 453 1.07 -13.21 15.62
CA SER A 453 0.15 -14.36 15.59
C SER A 453 -1.23 -14.07 15.00
N LYS A 454 -1.60 -12.80 14.75
CA LYS A 454 -2.82 -12.41 14.02
C LYS A 454 -2.59 -12.42 12.51
N HIS A 455 -1.34 -12.45 12.08
CA HIS A 455 -0.92 -12.52 10.68
C HIS A 455 -1.50 -11.37 9.83
N CYS A 456 -1.49 -10.15 10.37
CA CYS A 456 -1.99 -8.96 9.69
C CYS A 456 -1.06 -7.75 9.87
N ILE A 457 -1.08 -6.84 8.89
CA ILE A 457 -0.42 -5.53 8.98
C ILE A 457 -1.38 -4.55 9.69
N GLY A 458 -0.85 -3.69 10.55
CA GLY A 458 -1.64 -2.63 11.18
C GLY A 458 -2.06 -1.56 10.19
N CYS A 459 -3.34 -1.18 10.18
CA CYS A 459 -3.81 -0.05 9.39
C CYS A 459 -3.31 1.29 9.98
N THR A 460 -2.75 2.14 9.12
CA THR A 460 -2.27 3.48 9.49
C THR A 460 -3.46 4.33 9.96
N PRO A 461 -3.38 5.04 11.12
CA PRO A 461 -4.48 5.87 11.58
C PRO A 461 -4.75 7.04 10.61
N ARG A 462 -6.02 7.42 10.44
CA ARG A 462 -6.39 8.60 9.64
C ARG A 462 -5.71 9.86 10.21
N ARG A 463 -5.15 10.69 9.32
CA ARG A 463 -4.64 12.03 9.62
C ARG A 463 -5.49 13.05 8.86
N SER A 464 -5.66 14.25 9.41
CA SER A 464 -6.45 15.28 8.71
C SER A 464 -5.64 15.87 7.56
N LEU A 465 -6.20 15.86 6.36
CA LEU A 465 -5.58 16.38 5.15
C LEU A 465 -5.81 17.89 5.02
N THR A 466 -6.98 18.37 5.44
CA THR A 466 -7.34 19.81 5.51
C THR A 466 -7.40 20.27 6.98
N PRO A 467 -7.39 21.59 7.27
CA PRO A 467 -7.96 22.11 8.50
C PRO A 467 -9.49 21.86 8.55
N HIS A 468 -10.17 22.34 9.61
CA HIS A 468 -11.60 22.59 9.50
C HIS A 468 -11.79 23.78 8.56
N VAL A 469 -12.58 23.58 7.51
CA VAL A 469 -12.92 24.61 6.51
C VAL A 469 -14.44 24.79 6.56
N GLU A 470 -14.95 25.98 6.26
CA GLU A 470 -16.39 26.20 6.15
C GLU A 470 -16.98 25.23 5.11
N TRP A 471 -18.14 24.63 5.41
CA TRP A 471 -18.61 23.49 4.62
C TRP A 471 -18.98 23.88 3.19
N LYS A 472 -19.61 25.03 2.96
CA LYS A 472 -19.94 25.54 1.62
C LYS A 472 -18.68 25.88 0.84
N GLU A 473 -17.66 26.46 1.47
CA GLU A 473 -16.36 26.72 0.83
C GLU A 473 -15.78 25.44 0.19
N ILE A 474 -15.83 24.30 0.91
CA ILE A 474 -15.41 23.01 0.37
C ILE A 474 -16.32 22.56 -0.79
N LEU A 475 -17.64 22.60 -0.62
CA LEU A 475 -18.57 22.13 -1.65
C LEU A 475 -18.51 22.98 -2.92
N GLU A 476 -18.44 24.32 -2.79
CA GLU A 476 -18.30 25.27 -3.90
C GLU A 476 -16.97 25.08 -4.62
N THR A 477 -15.86 24.89 -3.88
CA THR A 477 -14.54 24.61 -4.46
C THR A 477 -14.54 23.34 -5.32
N LEU A 478 -15.19 22.26 -4.83
CA LEU A 478 -15.33 21.02 -5.58
C LEU A 478 -16.27 21.20 -6.79
N ARG A 479 -17.45 21.79 -6.57
CA ARG A 479 -18.47 22.07 -7.62
C ARG A 479 -17.89 22.90 -8.77
N ALA A 480 -17.02 23.87 -8.49
CA ALA A 480 -16.37 24.72 -9.50
C ALA A 480 -15.54 23.94 -10.53
N LYS A 481 -15.15 22.68 -10.25
CA LYS A 481 -14.42 21.80 -11.17
C LYS A 481 -15.30 20.81 -11.95
N PHE A 482 -16.59 20.72 -11.62
CA PHE A 482 -17.51 19.73 -12.24
C PHE A 482 -17.75 19.95 -13.74
N HIS A 483 -17.35 21.10 -14.27
CA HIS A 483 -17.49 21.48 -15.68
C HIS A 483 -16.16 21.43 -16.46
N THR A 484 -15.05 21.11 -15.80
CA THR A 484 -13.71 21.03 -16.41
C THR A 484 -13.60 19.91 -17.43
N VAL A 485 -14.35 18.82 -17.25
CA VAL A 485 -14.35 17.64 -18.15
C VAL A 485 -15.77 17.34 -18.65
N LYS A 486 -15.88 16.66 -19.80
CA LYS A 486 -17.15 16.17 -20.35
C LYS A 486 -17.16 14.65 -20.33
N LEU A 487 -17.92 14.07 -19.41
CA LEU A 487 -18.12 12.62 -19.36
C LEU A 487 -18.90 12.13 -20.60
N PRO A 488 -18.64 10.90 -21.08
CA PRO A 488 -19.45 10.26 -22.10
C PRO A 488 -20.93 10.16 -21.70
N LYS A 489 -21.84 10.14 -22.67
CA LYS A 489 -23.30 10.02 -22.43
C LYS A 489 -23.73 8.65 -21.89
N SER A 490 -22.90 7.63 -22.06
CA SER A 490 -23.12 6.27 -21.56
C SER A 490 -21.91 5.82 -20.75
N PHE A 491 -22.16 5.24 -19.58
CA PHE A 491 -21.12 4.62 -18.78
C PHE A 491 -20.76 3.26 -19.41
N LEU A 492 -19.50 3.08 -19.78
CA LEU A 492 -18.94 1.81 -20.25
C LEU A 492 -17.93 1.33 -19.21
N ALA A 493 -18.40 0.45 -18.32
CA ALA A 493 -17.61 -0.19 -17.29
C ALA A 493 -16.43 -0.96 -17.89
N VAL A 494 -15.23 -0.76 -17.36
CA VAL A 494 -14.07 -1.60 -17.72
C VAL A 494 -14.10 -2.86 -16.85
N ASN A 495 -14.65 -3.97 -17.38
CA ASN A 495 -14.60 -5.28 -16.73
C ASN A 495 -13.14 -5.78 -16.65
N LEU A 496 -12.45 -5.44 -15.56
CA LEU A 496 -11.11 -5.96 -15.26
C LEU A 496 -11.09 -7.49 -15.08
N SER A 497 -12.21 -8.10 -14.70
CA SER A 497 -12.37 -9.55 -14.53
C SER A 497 -12.23 -10.36 -15.82
N GLU A 498 -12.55 -9.79 -16.98
CA GLU A 498 -12.43 -10.50 -18.27
C GLU A 498 -10.97 -10.77 -18.67
N LYS A 499 -9.99 -10.08 -18.05
CA LYS A 499 -8.56 -10.38 -18.22
C LYS A 499 -8.06 -11.56 -17.39
N VAL A 500 -8.77 -11.96 -16.33
CA VAL A 500 -8.43 -13.14 -15.50
C VAL A 500 -9.71 -13.84 -15.00
N PRO A 501 -10.40 -14.64 -15.83
CA PRO A 501 -11.71 -15.21 -15.49
C PRO A 501 -11.72 -16.18 -14.29
N GLN A 502 -10.58 -16.73 -13.89
CA GLN A 502 -10.49 -17.84 -12.93
C GLN A 502 -10.16 -17.43 -11.49
N ALA A 503 -9.84 -16.16 -11.21
CA ALA A 503 -9.34 -15.76 -9.88
C ALA A 503 -10.41 -15.72 -8.76
N PHE A 504 -11.71 -15.64 -9.08
CA PHE A 504 -12.77 -15.40 -8.09
C PHE A 504 -14.09 -16.16 -8.35
N ALA A 505 -14.10 -17.19 -9.19
CA ALA A 505 -15.28 -18.01 -9.41
C ALA A 505 -15.39 -19.14 -8.37
N PRO A 506 -16.52 -19.29 -7.64
CA PRO A 506 -16.78 -20.51 -6.89
C PRO A 506 -16.86 -21.71 -7.86
N GLN A 507 -16.18 -22.82 -7.54
CA GLN A 507 -16.24 -24.03 -8.35
C GLN A 507 -17.63 -24.68 -8.28
N VAL A 508 -18.52 -24.29 -9.18
CA VAL A 508 -19.75 -25.03 -9.47
C VAL A 508 -19.40 -26.18 -10.40
N LYS A 509 -19.64 -27.42 -9.97
CA LYS A 509 -19.49 -28.60 -10.83
C LYS A 509 -20.48 -28.51 -12.00
N GLN A 510 -19.98 -28.50 -13.22
CA GLN A 510 -20.81 -28.71 -14.41
C GLN A 510 -21.08 -30.21 -14.58
N GLU A 511 -22.36 -30.58 -14.72
CA GLU A 511 -22.78 -31.80 -15.40
C GLU A 511 -23.08 -31.45 -16.87
N ASP A 512 -22.81 -32.39 -17.77
CA ASP A 512 -22.81 -32.16 -19.22
C ASP A 512 -24.21 -31.90 -19.80
N ALA A 513 -24.35 -30.80 -20.55
CA ALA A 513 -25.41 -30.62 -21.53
C ALA A 513 -24.91 -29.78 -22.72
N ALA A 514 -24.75 -30.41 -23.88
CA ALA A 514 -24.28 -29.76 -25.10
C ALA A 514 -25.38 -28.91 -25.77
N GLY A 515 -25.04 -27.71 -26.21
CA GLY A 515 -25.90 -26.85 -27.02
C GLY A 515 -25.17 -25.59 -27.50
N ASP A 516 -24.97 -25.47 -28.81
CA ASP A 516 -24.39 -24.27 -29.43
C ASP A 516 -25.27 -23.04 -29.20
N ALA A 517 -24.70 -21.98 -28.63
CA ALA A 517 -25.30 -20.66 -28.58
C ALA A 517 -24.20 -19.59 -28.59
N GLU A 518 -24.22 -18.72 -29.61
CA GLU A 518 -23.30 -17.58 -29.69
C GLU A 518 -23.48 -16.59 -28.52
N PRO A 519 -22.40 -15.95 -28.03
CA PRO A 519 -22.49 -15.04 -26.90
C PRO A 519 -23.24 -13.75 -27.26
N LYS A 520 -24.44 -13.58 -26.70
CA LYS A 520 -25.18 -12.31 -26.78
C LYS A 520 -24.49 -11.22 -25.97
N VAL A 521 -24.17 -10.10 -26.62
CA VAL A 521 -23.83 -8.85 -25.96
C VAL A 521 -25.07 -8.33 -25.22
N VAL A 522 -25.06 -8.41 -23.88
CA VAL A 522 -26.11 -7.84 -23.04
C VAL A 522 -25.77 -6.39 -22.76
N GLY A 523 -26.37 -5.47 -23.54
CA GLY A 523 -26.39 -4.06 -23.18
C GLY A 523 -27.27 -3.86 -21.96
N VAL A 524 -26.69 -3.32 -20.88
CA VAL A 524 -27.46 -2.92 -19.69
C VAL A 524 -28.03 -1.52 -19.96
N GLU A 525 -29.35 -1.39 -19.97
CA GLU A 525 -29.99 -0.07 -20.03
C GLU A 525 -29.65 0.72 -18.76
N ALA A 526 -29.22 1.98 -18.94
CA ALA A 526 -28.95 2.87 -17.82
C ALA A 526 -30.27 3.25 -17.14
N SER A 527 -30.30 3.22 -15.80
CA SER A 527 -31.41 3.78 -15.04
C SER A 527 -31.63 5.25 -15.39
N PRO A 528 -32.88 5.73 -15.49
CA PRO A 528 -33.16 7.10 -15.87
C PRO A 528 -32.58 8.08 -14.85
N ILE A 529 -31.72 8.97 -15.34
CA ILE A 529 -31.18 10.10 -14.56
C ILE A 529 -32.36 10.94 -14.07
N ALA A 530 -32.36 11.28 -12.77
CA ALA A 530 -33.38 12.13 -12.17
C ALA A 530 -33.55 13.45 -12.96
N PRO A 531 -34.78 13.94 -13.18
CA PRO A 531 -35.02 15.10 -14.02
C PRO A 531 -34.31 16.33 -13.48
N ALA A 532 -33.58 17.03 -14.35
CA ALA A 532 -32.89 18.26 -13.98
C ALA A 532 -33.89 19.33 -13.54
N HIS A 533 -33.72 19.85 -12.32
CA HIS A 533 -34.36 21.09 -11.92
C HIS A 533 -33.81 22.24 -12.78
N GLN A 534 -34.69 22.80 -13.62
CA GLN A 534 -34.52 24.15 -14.19
C GLN A 534 -34.84 25.20 -13.11
N PRO A 535 -34.34 26.45 -13.29
CA PRO A 535 -33.85 27.28 -12.19
C PRO A 535 -34.92 27.86 -11.25
#